data_AF-A0A7M5XE65-F1
#
_entry.id   AF-A0A7M5XE65-F1
#
_cell.length_a   1.000
_cell.length_b   1.000
_cell.length_c   1.000
_cell.angle_alpha   90.00
_cell.angle_beta   90.00
_cell.angle_gamma   90.00
#
_symmetry.space_group_name_H-M   'P 1'
#
loop_
_entity.id
_entity.type
_entity.pdbx_description
1 polymer ?
#
loop_
_entity_poly.entity_id
_entity_poly.type
_entity_poly.pdbx_seq_one_letter_code
_entity_poly.pdbx_strand_id
1 'polypeptide(L)'
;MKLKELQSYLQQVEGFDDPKVHLEQYVTSGHIASHMLYTMSQTFDDIANNIVADFGCGCGVLSIGSAMLDAGQVFSFDVDSDALEICQSNVDDFDVTSTVELISCDLMQSSTMLDYLTERRYIDTVVMNPPFGTKNNKGIDMYFLQKAISIANNAVYSLHKTSTRSHVIKKAEEMNCTVEVLAELRYDLPKTYKFHKKQSLDVQVDFIRCQPNR
;
A
#
# COMPACT_ATOMS: atom_id res chain seq x y z
N MET A 1 -9.09 17.87 4.28
CA MET A 1 -8.46 18.15 2.96
C MET A 1 -9.40 17.76 1.82
N LYS A 2 -9.39 18.43 0.65
CA LYS A 2 -10.21 18.00 -0.52
C LYS A 2 -9.46 16.98 -1.39
N LEU A 3 -10.17 16.11 -2.10
CA LEU A 3 -9.57 15.09 -3.00
C LEU A 3 -8.55 15.66 -4.01
N LYS A 4 -8.89 16.75 -4.70
CA LYS A 4 -7.99 17.38 -5.70
C LYS A 4 -6.73 17.97 -5.09
N GLU A 5 -6.83 18.44 -3.85
CA GLU A 5 -5.71 19.00 -3.10
C GLU A 5 -4.77 17.87 -2.67
N LEU A 6 -5.30 16.80 -2.08
CA LEU A 6 -4.53 15.59 -1.77
C LEU A 6 -3.82 15.05 -3.02
N GLN A 7 -4.54 14.93 -4.15
CA GLN A 7 -3.93 14.49 -5.41
C GLN A 7 -2.76 15.39 -5.83
N SER A 8 -2.90 16.71 -5.73
CA SER A 8 -1.87 17.67 -6.12
C SER A 8 -0.61 17.53 -5.27
N TYR A 9 -0.77 17.24 -3.98
CA TYR A 9 0.35 16.98 -3.07
C TYR A 9 1.02 15.65 -3.38
N LEU A 10 0.25 14.56 -3.52
CA LEU A 10 0.79 13.23 -3.79
C LEU A 10 1.49 13.10 -5.16
N GLN A 11 1.24 14.03 -6.09
CA GLN A 11 1.97 14.13 -7.36
C GLN A 11 3.40 14.67 -7.21
N GLN A 12 3.73 15.28 -6.07
CA GLN A 12 5.05 15.86 -5.79
C GLN A 12 5.98 14.89 -5.07
N VAL A 13 5.46 13.77 -4.55
CA VAL A 13 6.28 12.73 -3.90
C VAL A 13 7.28 12.17 -4.90
N GLU A 14 8.56 12.22 -4.55
CA GLU A 14 9.65 11.72 -5.39
C GLU A 14 9.54 10.19 -5.55
N GLY A 15 9.92 9.71 -6.74
CA GLY A 15 9.89 8.29 -7.08
C GLY A 15 11.26 7.62 -6.97
N PHE A 16 11.32 6.35 -7.38
CA PHE A 16 12.57 5.58 -7.37
C PHE A 16 13.63 6.15 -8.34
N ASP A 17 14.86 6.34 -7.86
CA ASP A 17 16.02 6.69 -8.68
C ASP A 17 16.46 5.54 -9.61
N ASP A 18 16.64 4.34 -9.04
CA ASP A 18 16.99 3.11 -9.77
C ASP A 18 16.01 1.96 -9.41
N PRO A 19 14.82 1.90 -10.06
CA PRO A 19 13.79 0.94 -9.69
C PRO A 19 14.22 -0.50 -9.95
N LYS A 20 14.12 -1.33 -8.91
CA LYS A 20 14.46 -2.75 -8.90
C LYS A 20 13.34 -3.60 -9.49
N VAL A 21 13.55 -4.08 -10.72
CA VAL A 21 12.60 -4.93 -11.47
C VAL A 21 12.13 -6.15 -10.70
N HIS A 22 13.03 -6.80 -9.97
CA HIS A 22 12.76 -8.04 -9.26
C HIS A 22 11.92 -7.81 -7.98
N LEU A 23 11.76 -6.57 -7.54
CA LEU A 23 10.84 -6.16 -6.48
C LEU A 23 9.54 -5.53 -7.02
N GLU A 24 9.39 -5.44 -8.34
CA GLU A 24 8.27 -4.75 -9.00
C GLU A 24 8.11 -3.30 -8.54
N GLN A 25 9.20 -2.55 -8.42
CA GLN A 25 9.14 -1.15 -8.00
C GLN A 25 8.55 -0.24 -9.07
N TYR A 26 7.38 0.31 -8.76
CA TYR A 26 6.72 1.41 -9.46
C TYR A 26 5.96 2.26 -8.45
N VAL A 27 5.85 3.55 -8.71
CA VAL A 27 5.18 4.48 -7.79
C VAL A 27 3.67 4.40 -7.99
N THR A 28 2.92 4.27 -6.89
CA THR A 28 1.46 4.47 -6.92
C THR A 28 1.16 5.91 -7.33
N SER A 29 0.54 6.12 -8.49
CA SER A 29 0.31 7.48 -8.99
C SER A 29 -0.53 8.31 -8.00
N GLY A 30 -0.26 9.61 -7.90
CA GLY A 30 -1.02 10.50 -7.01
C GLY A 30 -2.54 10.47 -7.25
N HIS A 31 -2.99 10.21 -8.49
CA HIS A 31 -4.41 10.03 -8.80
C HIS A 31 -5.01 8.79 -8.15
N ILE A 32 -4.33 7.63 -8.26
CA ILE A 32 -4.78 6.38 -7.65
C ILE A 32 -4.73 6.50 -6.13
N ALA A 33 -3.58 6.93 -5.60
CA ALA A 33 -3.38 7.08 -4.16
C ALA A 33 -4.41 8.03 -3.54
N SER A 34 -4.66 9.18 -4.16
CA SER A 34 -5.64 10.14 -3.62
C SER A 34 -7.05 9.56 -3.60
N HIS A 35 -7.47 8.81 -4.62
CA HIS A 35 -8.81 8.21 -4.63
C HIS A 35 -8.93 7.08 -3.60
N MET A 36 -7.93 6.21 -3.50
CA MET A 36 -7.90 5.15 -2.49
C MET A 36 -8.01 5.73 -1.08
N LEU A 37 -7.09 6.63 -0.73
CA LEU A 37 -7.00 7.25 0.60
C LEU A 37 -8.23 8.09 0.92
N TYR A 38 -8.76 8.84 -0.05
CA TYR A 38 -9.98 9.62 0.15
C TYR A 38 -11.21 8.72 0.33
N THR A 39 -11.30 7.58 -0.36
CA THR A 39 -12.36 6.59 -0.10
C THR A 39 -12.23 5.99 1.29
N MET A 40 -11.02 5.55 1.68
CA MET A 40 -10.75 5.02 3.03
C MET A 40 -11.16 6.02 4.13
N SER A 41 -10.75 7.28 3.99
CA SER A 41 -11.05 8.34 4.96
C SER A 41 -12.53 8.75 4.95
N GLN A 42 -13.11 9.06 3.79
CA GLN A 42 -14.42 9.73 3.73
C GLN A 42 -15.61 8.78 3.69
N THR A 43 -15.40 7.54 3.23
CA THR A 43 -16.48 6.54 3.12
C THR A 43 -16.50 5.62 4.32
N PHE A 44 -15.33 5.24 4.83
CA PHE A 44 -15.18 4.21 5.86
C PHE A 44 -14.62 4.72 7.18
N ASP A 45 -14.12 5.96 7.25
CA ASP A 45 -13.47 6.53 8.44
C ASP A 45 -12.27 5.70 8.94
N ASP A 46 -11.56 5.05 8.01
CA ASP A 46 -10.51 4.07 8.32
C ASP A 46 -9.10 4.70 8.42
N ILE A 47 -8.97 6.04 8.41
CA ILE A 47 -7.67 6.74 8.47
C ILE A 47 -7.54 7.67 9.69
N ALA A 48 -8.46 8.62 9.86
CA ALA A 48 -8.27 9.70 10.84
C ALA A 48 -8.19 9.14 12.27
N ASN A 49 -7.16 9.52 13.02
CA ASN A 49 -6.82 9.02 14.37
C ASN A 49 -6.51 7.51 14.46
N ASN A 50 -6.50 6.78 13.35
CA ASN A 50 -6.16 5.36 13.33
C ASN A 50 -4.64 5.16 13.23
N ILE A 51 -4.19 4.00 13.70
CA ILE A 51 -2.84 3.51 13.43
C ILE A 51 -2.87 2.77 12.09
N VAL A 52 -2.20 3.33 11.09
CA VAL A 52 -2.13 2.80 9.72
C VAL A 52 -0.80 2.10 9.50
N ALA A 53 -0.81 0.99 8.76
CA ALA A 53 0.41 0.40 8.23
C ALA A 53 0.40 0.42 6.69
N ASP A 54 1.51 0.85 6.09
CA ASP A 54 1.74 0.78 4.64
C ASP A 54 2.71 -0.36 4.33
N PHE A 55 2.23 -1.39 3.63
CA PHE A 55 3.02 -2.59 3.31
C PHE A 55 3.61 -2.49 1.89
N GLY A 56 4.95 -2.47 1.81
CA GLY A 56 5.66 -2.17 0.57
C GLY A 56 5.54 -0.69 0.22
N CYS A 57 5.84 0.18 1.19
CA CYS A 57 5.57 1.61 1.08
C CYS A 57 6.33 2.30 -0.07
N GLY A 58 7.41 1.70 -0.56
CA GLY A 58 8.26 2.27 -1.60
C GLY A 58 8.73 3.67 -1.18
N CYS A 59 8.48 4.66 -2.03
CA CYS A 59 8.82 6.06 -1.77
C CYS A 59 7.81 6.81 -0.89
N GLY A 60 6.79 6.13 -0.33
CA GLY A 60 5.94 6.68 0.74
C GLY A 60 4.66 7.38 0.30
N VAL A 61 4.19 7.21 -0.94
CA VAL A 61 2.98 7.92 -1.42
C VAL A 61 1.75 7.64 -0.56
N LEU A 62 1.51 6.37 -0.20
CA LEU A 62 0.35 6.01 0.61
C LEU A 62 0.57 6.38 2.08
N SER A 63 1.79 6.26 2.61
CA SER A 63 2.16 6.73 3.94
C SER A 63 1.93 8.23 4.14
N ILE A 64 2.49 9.05 3.26
CA ILE A 64 2.36 10.52 3.31
C ILE A 64 0.90 10.91 3.19
N GLY A 65 0.17 10.33 2.22
CA GLY A 65 -1.24 10.63 2.07
C GLY A 65 -2.11 10.21 3.26
N SER A 66 -1.76 9.12 3.95
CA SER A 66 -2.41 8.72 5.21
C SER A 66 -2.14 9.74 6.33
N ALA A 67 -0.89 10.19 6.48
CA ALA A 67 -0.53 11.22 7.45
C ALA A 67 -1.22 12.57 7.17
N MET A 68 -1.30 12.98 5.89
CA MET A 68 -2.01 14.19 5.45
C MET A 68 -3.53 14.15 5.68
N LEU A 69 -4.09 12.96 5.91
CA LEU A 69 -5.49 12.70 6.23
C LEU A 69 -5.69 12.40 7.73
N ASP A 70 -4.80 12.93 8.56
CA ASP A 70 -4.89 12.92 10.02
C ASP A 70 -4.80 11.51 10.65
N ALA A 71 -4.07 10.58 10.02
CA ALA A 71 -3.70 9.32 10.68
C ALA A 71 -2.98 9.60 12.01
N GLY A 72 -3.29 8.82 13.05
CA GLY A 72 -2.66 8.98 14.36
C GLY A 72 -1.19 8.57 14.37
N GLN A 73 -0.87 7.52 13.61
CA GLN A 73 0.48 7.05 13.34
C GLN A 73 0.47 6.23 12.04
N VAL A 74 1.57 6.25 11.29
CA VAL A 74 1.76 5.46 10.06
C VAL A 74 3.06 4.66 10.15
N PHE A 75 2.97 3.34 10.20
CA PHE A 75 4.13 2.46 10.09
C PHE A 75 4.35 2.06 8.63
N SER A 76 5.47 2.47 8.05
CA SER A 76 5.78 2.25 6.63
C SER A 76 6.84 1.18 6.49
N PHE A 77 6.48 0.05 5.89
CA PHE A 77 7.35 -1.12 5.78
C PHE A 77 7.84 -1.29 4.35
N ASP A 78 9.15 -1.40 4.17
CA ASP A 78 9.74 -1.84 2.90
C ASP A 78 11.00 -2.68 3.14
N VAL A 79 11.29 -3.57 2.21
CA VAL A 79 12.50 -4.41 2.25
C VAL A 79 13.70 -3.70 1.64
N ASP A 80 13.47 -2.71 0.78
CA ASP A 80 14.51 -1.98 0.06
C ASP A 80 14.94 -0.70 0.80
N SER A 81 16.18 -0.69 1.30
CA SER A 81 16.75 0.48 1.99
C SER A 81 16.81 1.72 1.10
N ASP A 82 17.07 1.54 -0.20
CA ASP A 82 17.19 2.67 -1.13
C ASP A 82 15.82 3.34 -1.32
N ALA A 83 14.73 2.55 -1.31
CA ALA A 83 13.38 3.08 -1.34
C ALA A 83 13.03 3.83 -0.05
N LEU A 84 13.47 3.31 1.11
CA LEU A 84 13.25 3.95 2.40
C LEU A 84 14.03 5.25 2.56
N GLU A 85 15.21 5.40 1.97
CA GLU A 85 15.96 6.66 1.97
C GLU A 85 15.21 7.77 1.21
N ILE A 86 14.64 7.42 0.04
CA ILE A 86 13.78 8.33 -0.73
C ILE A 86 12.50 8.63 0.06
N CYS A 87 11.89 7.60 0.67
CA CYS A 87 10.71 7.75 1.50
C CYS A 87 10.96 8.70 2.69
N GLN A 88 12.12 8.62 3.34
CA GLN A 88 12.50 9.52 4.42
C GLN A 88 12.59 10.96 3.93
N SER A 89 13.26 11.19 2.79
CA SER A 89 13.38 12.52 2.20
C SER A 89 11.99 13.10 1.87
N ASN A 90 11.09 12.31 1.29
CA ASN A 90 9.71 12.72 1.06
C ASN A 90 8.94 13.00 2.37
N VAL A 91 9.13 12.19 3.41
CA VAL A 91 8.49 12.41 4.72
C VAL A 91 8.94 13.72 5.36
N ASP A 92 10.23 14.07 5.22
CA ASP A 92 10.80 15.32 5.68
C ASP A 92 10.25 16.51 4.88
N ASP A 93 10.21 16.42 3.55
CA ASP A 93 9.74 17.49 2.66
C ASP A 93 8.25 17.82 2.85
N PHE A 94 7.44 16.83 3.21
CA PHE A 94 6.01 17.01 3.50
C PHE A 94 5.71 17.34 4.98
N ASP A 95 6.74 17.44 5.83
CA ASP A 95 6.63 17.74 7.26
C ASP A 95 5.71 16.78 8.04
N VAL A 96 5.80 15.47 7.72
CA VAL A 96 5.00 14.40 8.37
C VAL A 96 5.83 13.45 9.23
N THR A 97 7.04 13.87 9.62
CA THR A 97 8.01 13.10 10.42
C THR A 97 7.50 12.68 11.80
N SER A 98 6.57 13.45 12.39
CA SER A 98 5.98 13.10 13.69
C SER A 98 4.95 11.97 13.61
N THR A 99 4.47 11.66 12.41
CA THR A 99 3.38 10.71 12.17
C THR A 99 3.86 9.45 11.46
N VAL A 100 4.84 9.57 10.57
CA VAL A 100 5.34 8.46 9.75
C VAL A 100 6.61 7.87 10.34
N GLU A 101 6.59 6.56 10.64
CA GLU A 101 7.75 5.78 11.07
C GLU A 101 8.15 4.79 9.97
N LEU A 102 9.43 4.77 9.59
CA LEU A 102 9.95 3.89 8.56
C LEU A 102 10.59 2.65 9.16
N ILE A 103 10.25 1.48 8.63
CA ILE A 103 10.72 0.19 9.13
C ILE A 103 11.25 -0.63 7.96
N SER A 104 12.57 -0.88 7.97
CA SER A 104 13.17 -1.87 7.08
C SER A 104 12.75 -3.27 7.50
N CYS A 105 11.94 -3.93 6.66
CA CYS A 105 11.38 -5.24 6.95
C CYS A 105 11.14 -6.06 5.68
N ASP A 106 11.62 -7.29 5.68
CA ASP A 106 11.11 -8.32 4.77
C ASP A 106 9.81 -8.88 5.36
N LEU A 107 8.67 -8.44 4.83
CA LEU A 107 7.36 -8.91 5.27
C LEU A 107 7.22 -10.44 5.14
N MET A 108 7.98 -11.10 4.25
CA MET A 108 7.94 -12.54 4.07
C MET A 108 8.60 -13.34 5.21
N GLN A 109 9.40 -12.68 6.04
CA GLN A 109 10.09 -13.29 7.16
C GLN A 109 9.44 -12.89 8.48
N SER A 110 9.56 -13.75 9.50
CA SER A 110 9.20 -13.35 10.87
C SER A 110 10.16 -12.25 11.31
N SER A 111 9.61 -11.18 11.87
CA SER A 111 10.38 -10.12 12.50
C SER A 111 9.76 -9.82 13.86
N THR A 112 10.62 -9.66 14.87
CA THR A 112 10.19 -9.38 16.25
C THR A 112 9.27 -8.16 16.32
N MET A 113 9.51 -7.16 15.44
CA MET A 113 8.69 -5.95 15.36
C MET A 113 7.28 -6.24 14.83
N LEU A 114 7.14 -6.93 13.69
CA LEU A 114 5.80 -7.27 13.18
C LEU A 114 5.07 -8.20 14.15
N ASP A 115 5.77 -9.15 14.75
CA ASP A 115 5.18 -10.07 15.71
C ASP A 115 4.67 -9.31 16.95
N TYR A 116 5.44 -8.34 17.45
CA TYR A 116 5.01 -7.43 18.51
C TYR A 116 3.76 -6.60 18.12
N LEU A 117 3.75 -5.99 16.94
CA LEU A 117 2.61 -5.20 16.44
C LEU A 117 1.35 -6.07 16.26
N THR A 118 1.54 -7.31 15.84
CA THR A 118 0.48 -8.32 15.64
C THR A 118 -0.11 -8.76 16.98
N GLU A 119 0.72 -9.20 17.92
CA GLU A 119 0.29 -9.71 19.23
C GLU A 119 -0.46 -8.67 20.04
N ARG A 120 0.00 -7.42 19.96
CA ARG A 120 -0.60 -6.30 20.68
C ARG A 120 -1.79 -5.68 19.97
N ARG A 121 -2.03 -6.08 18.72
CA ARG A 121 -3.14 -5.58 17.90
C ARG A 121 -3.12 -4.05 17.83
N TYR A 122 -1.96 -3.49 17.52
CA TYR A 122 -1.80 -2.02 17.46
C TYR A 122 -2.32 -1.41 16.16
N ILE A 123 -2.45 -2.18 15.07
CA ILE A 123 -2.73 -1.61 13.75
C ILE A 123 -4.22 -1.73 13.44
N ASP A 124 -4.86 -0.60 13.20
CA ASP A 124 -6.28 -0.52 12.86
C ASP A 124 -6.51 -0.84 11.39
N THR A 125 -5.73 -0.18 10.52
CA THR A 125 -5.88 -0.24 9.06
C THR A 125 -4.54 -0.58 8.40
N VAL A 126 -4.56 -1.51 7.45
CA VAL A 126 -3.41 -1.72 6.55
C VAL A 126 -3.79 -1.21 5.16
N VAL A 127 -2.90 -0.48 4.51
CA VAL A 127 -3.01 -0.07 3.11
C VAL A 127 -1.81 -0.59 2.34
N MET A 128 -2.00 -0.98 1.08
CA MET A 128 -0.89 -1.43 0.24
C MET A 128 -1.21 -1.37 -1.25
N ASN A 129 -0.14 -1.23 -2.02
CA ASN A 129 -0.12 -1.56 -3.44
C ASN A 129 0.99 -2.61 -3.67
N PRO A 130 0.70 -3.90 -3.39
CA PRO A 130 1.72 -4.93 -3.33
C PRO A 130 2.29 -5.27 -4.72
N PRO A 131 3.49 -5.90 -4.78
CA PRO A 131 3.97 -6.52 -6.02
C PRO A 131 2.96 -7.58 -6.49
N PHE A 132 2.62 -7.61 -7.79
CA PHE A 132 1.57 -8.49 -8.33
C PHE A 132 2.06 -9.90 -8.67
N GLY A 133 3.26 -10.28 -8.24
CA GLY A 133 3.84 -11.60 -8.43
C GLY A 133 4.08 -12.00 -9.88
N THR A 134 4.53 -11.05 -10.70
CA THR A 134 5.02 -11.33 -12.05
C THR A 134 6.33 -12.13 -12.00
N LYS A 135 6.51 -13.05 -12.96
CA LYS A 135 7.73 -13.87 -13.12
C LYS A 135 8.01 -14.79 -11.91
N ASN A 136 9.10 -14.55 -11.17
CA ASN A 136 9.65 -15.47 -10.16
C ASN A 136 9.03 -15.31 -8.77
N ASN A 137 8.19 -14.29 -8.54
CA ASN A 137 7.61 -13.97 -7.22
C ASN A 137 6.12 -14.35 -7.15
N LYS A 138 5.73 -15.44 -7.80
CA LYS A 138 4.32 -15.81 -7.94
C LYS A 138 3.66 -16.01 -6.57
N GLY A 139 2.59 -15.25 -6.30
CA GLY A 139 1.82 -15.32 -5.06
C GLY A 139 2.30 -14.40 -3.94
N ILE A 140 3.28 -13.52 -4.19
CA ILE A 140 3.75 -12.53 -3.21
C ILE A 140 2.63 -11.56 -2.76
N ASP A 141 1.75 -11.16 -3.68
CA ASP A 141 0.56 -10.34 -3.38
C ASP A 141 -0.36 -11.02 -2.36
N MET A 142 -0.53 -12.33 -2.49
CA MET A 142 -1.32 -13.13 -1.56
C MET A 142 -0.63 -13.32 -0.21
N TYR A 143 0.70 -13.33 -0.17
CA TYR A 143 1.44 -13.35 1.09
C TYR A 143 1.24 -12.02 1.84
N PHE A 144 1.39 -10.89 1.13
CA PHE A 144 1.15 -9.56 1.68
C PHE A 144 -0.28 -9.44 2.24
N LEU A 145 -1.27 -9.89 1.46
CA LEU A 145 -2.67 -9.89 1.89
C LEU A 145 -2.90 -10.73 3.13
N GLN A 146 -2.32 -11.93 3.20
CA GLN A 146 -2.42 -12.78 4.39
C GLN A 146 -1.84 -12.10 5.62
N LYS A 147 -0.65 -11.51 5.51
CA LYS A 147 -0.02 -10.81 6.63
C LYS A 147 -0.84 -9.58 7.03
N ALA A 148 -1.31 -8.78 6.09
CA ALA A 148 -2.16 -7.61 6.34
C ALA A 148 -3.44 -7.98 7.11
N ILE A 149 -4.15 -9.02 6.66
CA ILE A 149 -5.35 -9.54 7.34
C ILE A 149 -5.01 -10.04 8.75
N SER A 150 -3.84 -10.65 8.94
CA SER A 150 -3.42 -11.17 10.25
C SER A 150 -3.10 -10.08 11.28
N ILE A 151 -2.82 -8.85 10.86
CA ILE A 151 -2.47 -7.76 11.77
C ILE A 151 -3.57 -6.71 11.93
N ALA A 152 -4.31 -6.39 10.87
CA ALA A 152 -5.30 -5.31 10.87
C ALA A 152 -6.47 -5.62 11.80
N ASN A 153 -6.81 -4.69 12.70
CA ASN A 153 -7.97 -4.84 13.57
C ASN A 153 -9.29 -4.61 12.85
N ASN A 154 -9.30 -3.70 11.89
CA ASN A 154 -10.53 -3.20 11.29
C ASN A 154 -10.55 -3.42 9.77
N ALA A 155 -9.56 -2.93 9.03
CA ALA A 155 -9.61 -2.98 7.57
C ALA A 155 -8.24 -3.19 6.90
N VAL A 156 -8.26 -3.85 5.74
CA VAL A 156 -7.13 -3.95 4.81
C VAL A 156 -7.56 -3.42 3.45
N TYR A 157 -6.78 -2.51 2.90
CA TYR A 157 -6.98 -1.89 1.60
C TYR A 157 -5.85 -2.30 0.65
N SER A 158 -6.20 -2.89 -0.49
CA SER A 158 -5.21 -3.48 -1.38
C SER A 158 -5.56 -3.31 -2.85
N LEU A 159 -4.54 -3.31 -3.71
CA LEU A 159 -4.69 -3.44 -5.15
C LEU A 159 -4.32 -4.87 -5.58
N HIS A 160 -5.19 -5.52 -6.37
CA HIS A 160 -4.91 -6.82 -6.97
C HIS A 160 -5.38 -6.86 -8.43
N LYS A 161 -4.71 -7.64 -9.29
CA LYS A 161 -5.12 -7.76 -10.69
C LYS A 161 -6.58 -8.22 -10.80
N THR A 162 -7.36 -7.56 -11.65
CA THR A 162 -8.77 -7.92 -11.88
C THR A 162 -8.91 -9.38 -12.35
N SER A 163 -7.95 -9.89 -13.12
CA SER A 163 -7.91 -11.30 -13.56
C SER A 163 -7.80 -12.32 -12.42
N THR A 164 -7.37 -11.90 -11.22
CA THR A 164 -7.22 -12.76 -10.04
C THR A 164 -8.30 -12.51 -8.98
N ARG A 165 -9.30 -11.66 -9.24
CA ARG A 165 -10.39 -11.30 -8.31
C ARG A 165 -10.96 -12.50 -7.55
N SER A 166 -11.44 -13.52 -8.27
CA SER A 166 -12.08 -14.69 -7.65
C SER A 166 -11.14 -15.46 -6.73
N HIS A 167 -9.84 -15.47 -7.03
CA HIS A 167 -8.85 -16.11 -6.16
C HIS A 167 -8.61 -15.29 -4.87
N VAL A 168 -8.47 -13.97 -5.01
CA VAL A 168 -8.26 -13.05 -3.90
C VAL A 168 -9.44 -13.08 -2.92
N ILE A 169 -10.67 -12.94 -3.42
CA ILE A 169 -11.90 -12.99 -2.61
C ILE A 169 -11.97 -14.31 -1.85
N LYS A 170 -11.85 -15.44 -2.56
CA LYS A 170 -11.90 -16.77 -1.95
C LYS A 170 -10.87 -16.92 -0.83
N LYS A 171 -9.65 -16.45 -1.04
CA LYS A 171 -8.56 -16.57 -0.05
C LYS A 171 -8.79 -15.70 1.18
N ALA A 172 -9.28 -14.48 1.01
CA ALA A 172 -9.63 -13.63 2.14
C ALA A 172 -10.84 -14.17 2.92
N GLU A 173 -11.85 -14.74 2.24
CA GLU A 173 -12.98 -15.42 2.89
C GLU A 173 -12.55 -16.66 3.69
N GLU A 174 -11.61 -17.47 3.15
CA GLU A 174 -10.99 -18.60 3.87
C GLU A 174 -10.27 -18.14 5.16
N MET A 175 -9.89 -16.86 5.24
CA MET A 175 -9.28 -16.21 6.41
C MET A 175 -10.31 -15.49 7.30
N ASN A 176 -11.60 -15.78 7.14
CA ASN A 176 -12.69 -15.15 7.89
C ASN A 176 -12.76 -13.62 7.71
N CYS A 177 -12.53 -13.13 6.48
CA CYS A 177 -12.74 -11.72 6.13
C CYS A 177 -13.96 -11.53 5.22
N THR A 178 -14.65 -10.41 5.42
CA THR A 178 -15.59 -9.86 4.44
C THR A 178 -14.82 -9.06 3.40
N VAL A 179 -15.12 -9.23 2.11
CA VAL A 179 -14.37 -8.58 1.01
C VAL A 179 -15.30 -7.78 0.11
N GLU A 180 -14.93 -6.55 -0.16
CA GLU A 180 -15.63 -5.66 -1.10
C GLU A 180 -14.68 -5.16 -2.20
N VAL A 181 -15.11 -5.24 -3.46
CA VAL A 181 -14.41 -4.58 -4.58
C VAL A 181 -14.98 -3.17 -4.68
N LEU A 182 -14.21 -2.19 -4.25
CA LEU A 182 -14.62 -0.79 -4.18
C LEU A 182 -14.55 -0.09 -5.54
N ALA A 183 -13.57 -0.46 -6.37
CA ALA A 183 -13.42 0.07 -7.72
C ALA A 183 -12.60 -0.86 -8.62
N GLU A 184 -12.84 -0.77 -9.92
CA GLU A 184 -11.97 -1.32 -10.97
C GLU A 184 -11.14 -0.17 -11.55
N LEU A 185 -9.83 -0.22 -11.35
CA LEU A 185 -8.88 0.80 -11.79
C LEU A 185 -8.12 0.31 -13.03
N ARG A 186 -7.86 1.23 -13.95
CA ARG A 186 -6.99 1.01 -15.11
C ARG A 186 -5.79 1.92 -15.00
N TYR A 187 -4.61 1.35 -15.17
CA TYR A 187 -3.36 2.09 -15.04
C TYR A 187 -2.46 1.84 -16.24
N ASP A 188 -1.96 2.93 -16.80
CA ASP A 188 -0.79 2.93 -17.67
C ASP A 188 0.44 2.98 -16.76
N LEU A 189 1.11 1.84 -16.58
CA LEU A 189 2.42 1.88 -15.92
C LEU A 189 3.37 2.69 -16.82
N PRO A 190 3.93 3.82 -16.34
CA PRO A 190 4.93 4.54 -17.10
C PRO A 190 6.10 3.60 -17.40
N LYS A 191 6.87 3.95 -18.42
CA LYS A 191 8.01 3.14 -18.84
C LYS A 191 9.15 3.23 -17.81
N THR A 192 9.00 2.57 -16.66
CA THR A 192 9.99 2.58 -15.57
C THR A 192 11.27 1.84 -15.95
N TYR A 193 11.21 0.94 -16.94
CA TYR A 193 12.34 0.09 -17.33
C TYR A 193 12.85 0.34 -18.75
N LYS A 194 14.19 0.45 -18.89
CA LYS A 194 14.91 0.71 -20.15
C LYS A 194 14.63 -0.33 -21.26
N PHE A 195 14.13 -1.52 -20.92
CA PHE A 195 13.95 -2.65 -21.85
C PHE A 195 12.51 -2.85 -22.37
N HIS A 196 11.54 -1.99 -22.03
CA HIS A 196 10.17 -2.10 -22.58
C HIS A 196 10.08 -1.56 -24.01
N LYS A 197 9.43 -2.30 -24.94
CA LYS A 197 9.17 -1.84 -26.33
C LYS A 197 7.87 -1.03 -26.47
N LYS A 198 6.91 -1.19 -25.55
CA LYS A 198 5.63 -0.44 -25.52
C LYS A 198 5.73 0.77 -24.58
N GLN A 199 5.06 1.87 -24.94
CA GLN A 199 5.09 3.14 -24.17
C GLN A 199 4.40 3.04 -22.81
N SER A 200 3.37 2.21 -22.69
CA SER A 200 2.69 1.88 -21.43
C SER A 200 2.22 0.42 -21.43
N LEU A 201 2.05 -0.16 -20.24
CA LEU A 201 1.33 -1.41 -20.04
C LEU A 201 -0.02 -1.04 -19.40
N ASP A 202 -1.12 -1.30 -20.09
CA ASP A 202 -2.46 -1.20 -19.52
C ASP A 202 -2.67 -2.40 -18.60
N VAL A 203 -2.88 -2.13 -17.32
CA VAL A 203 -3.15 -3.16 -16.33
C VAL A 203 -4.42 -2.79 -15.58
N GLN A 204 -5.24 -3.81 -15.32
CA GLN A 204 -6.52 -3.70 -14.65
C GLN A 204 -6.37 -4.27 -13.25
N VAL A 205 -6.67 -3.45 -12.24
CA VAL A 205 -6.72 -3.87 -10.83
C VAL A 205 -8.03 -3.55 -10.20
N ASP A 206 -8.33 -4.34 -9.20
CA ASP A 206 -9.39 -4.08 -8.25
C ASP A 206 -8.78 -3.40 -7.04
N PHE A 207 -9.38 -2.28 -6.64
CA PHE A 207 -9.22 -1.72 -5.32
C PHE A 207 -10.19 -2.43 -4.39
N ILE A 208 -9.66 -3.18 -3.43
CA ILE A 208 -10.46 -3.98 -2.50
C ILE A 208 -10.34 -3.47 -1.07
N ARG A 209 -11.41 -3.69 -0.29
CA ARG A 209 -11.42 -3.58 1.16
C ARG A 209 -11.74 -4.95 1.75
N CYS A 210 -10.84 -5.47 2.58
CA CYS A 210 -11.07 -6.67 3.39
C CYS A 210 -11.27 -6.26 4.85
N GLN A 211 -12.35 -6.72 5.46
CA GLN A 211 -12.64 -6.51 6.88
C GLN A 211 -12.51 -7.84 7.63
N PRO A 212 -11.48 -8.02 8.48
CA PRO A 212 -11.35 -9.21 9.31
C PRO A 212 -12.52 -9.34 10.30
N ASN A 213 -13.20 -10.49 10.31
CA ASN A 213 -14.24 -10.79 11.29
C ASN A 213 -13.56 -11.33 12.55
N ARG A 214 -13.24 -10.46 13.51
CA ARG A 214 -12.49 -10.79 14.73
C ARG A 214 -13.32 -10.64 15.99
#